data_AF-A0ABD3RT06-F1
#
_entry.id   AF-A0ABD3RT06-F1
#
_cell.length_a   1.000
_cell.length_b   1.000
_cell.length_c   1.000
_cell.angle_alpha   90.00
_cell.angle_beta   90.00
_cell.angle_gamma   90.00
#
_symmetry.space_group_name_H-M   'P 1'
#
loop_
_entity.id
_entity.type
_entity.pdbx_description
1 polymer ?
#
loop_
_entity_poly.entity_id
_entity_poly.type
_entity_poly.pdbx_seq_one_letter_code
_entity_poly.pdbx_strand_id
1 'polypeptide(L)'
;MLTDESTLPRHVLVNSVLAYIDLCSLIKFSCTSKACRDVVFLNVPKARWRRIDLSGNSRITDEQLRVFLENIDARTTTRILSLVGCPNVNGTGLEPLRGSIVMEDIDLRVRGSLPLVGDLGKLRGPSGLREDCVAEILRSMLPILPGQPVALRRVAIRPAIRPHLFDNAVRPLHMFLGDELQEQRPPSHDTPRHLYYGPAICRFLRLHDSFRKSLSPSDPRYCDDGPDSCSLCGVAGAVLCDSSCNGRFCTACALPQDCPECDKRKCQWCSTIVMCASCGKRSCASHGYEGCGGCGVIFCQDCHVDKLDFSIVRNEYCCSQCEPPYWGGNIR
;
A
#
# COMPACT_ATOMS: atom_id res chain seq x y z
N MET A 1 -33.16 3.19 11.35
CA MET A 1 -34.49 3.68 11.76
C MET A 1 -34.87 4.91 10.95
N LEU A 2 -35.26 4.71 9.69
CA LEU A 2 -35.91 5.69 8.81
C LEU A 2 -36.96 4.87 8.03
N THR A 3 -38.05 4.48 8.68
CA THR A 3 -39.05 3.57 8.08
C THR A 3 -40.34 4.26 7.67
N ASP A 4 -40.44 5.58 7.85
CA ASP A 4 -41.58 6.35 7.37
C ASP A 4 -41.10 7.44 6.39
N GLU A 5 -40.95 7.04 5.12
CA GLU A 5 -40.48 7.91 4.02
C GLU A 5 -41.44 9.08 3.71
N SER A 6 -42.60 9.15 4.36
CA SER A 6 -43.69 10.07 4.01
C SER A 6 -43.65 11.45 4.70
N THR A 7 -42.84 11.64 5.74
CA THR A 7 -42.97 12.81 6.64
C THR A 7 -41.92 13.92 6.46
N LEU A 8 -40.79 13.65 5.80
CA LEU A 8 -39.76 14.67 5.58
C LEU A 8 -39.92 15.34 4.20
N PRO A 9 -40.02 16.69 4.12
CA PRO A 9 -40.06 17.38 2.84
C PRO A 9 -38.85 17.03 1.98
N ARG A 10 -39.08 16.62 0.72
CA ARG A 10 -38.01 16.17 -0.21
C ARG A 10 -36.80 17.11 -0.26
N HIS A 11 -37.02 18.42 -0.24
CA HIS A 11 -35.95 19.41 -0.30
C HIS A 11 -35.03 19.39 0.94
N VAL A 12 -35.57 19.11 2.13
CA VAL A 12 -34.80 18.99 3.38
C VAL A 12 -33.95 17.71 3.35
N LEU A 13 -34.53 16.60 2.90
CA LEU A 13 -33.83 15.32 2.81
C LEU A 13 -32.62 15.41 1.87
N VAL A 14 -32.79 16.06 0.73
CA VAL A 14 -31.76 16.18 -0.31
C VAL A 14 -30.65 17.13 0.10
N ASN A 15 -30.99 18.33 0.58
CA ASN A 15 -29.99 19.35 0.89
C ASN A 15 -29.28 19.11 2.23
N SER A 16 -29.96 18.51 3.21
CA SER A 16 -29.44 18.38 4.57
C SER A 16 -28.97 16.99 4.94
N VAL A 17 -29.53 15.92 4.37
CA VAL A 17 -29.15 14.55 4.73
C VAL A 17 -28.22 13.98 3.68
N LEU A 18 -28.63 13.98 2.41
CA LEU A 18 -27.81 13.38 1.35
C LEU A 18 -26.46 14.09 1.22
N ALA A 19 -26.36 15.39 1.52
CA ALA A 19 -25.11 16.17 1.49
C ALA A 19 -24.00 15.59 2.40
N TYR A 20 -24.36 14.95 3.51
CA TYR A 20 -23.40 14.44 4.50
C TYR A 20 -23.18 12.93 4.43
N ILE A 21 -24.03 12.21 3.69
CA ILE A 21 -23.83 10.78 3.48
C ILE A 21 -22.61 10.58 2.56
N ASP A 22 -21.69 9.71 3.00
CA ASP A 22 -20.55 9.32 2.18
C ASP A 22 -21.00 8.63 0.89
N LEU A 23 -20.17 8.72 -0.15
CA LEU A 23 -20.54 8.26 -1.48
C LEU A 23 -20.86 6.75 -1.51
N CYS A 24 -20.20 5.95 -0.67
CA CYS A 24 -20.43 4.51 -0.61
C CYS A 24 -21.80 4.20 0.01
N SER A 25 -22.19 4.94 1.04
CA SER A 25 -23.51 4.85 1.65
C SER A 25 -24.61 5.34 0.71
N LEU A 26 -24.36 6.38 -0.09
CA LEU A 26 -25.28 6.83 -1.15
C LEU A 26 -25.50 5.76 -2.22
N ILE A 27 -24.42 5.11 -2.68
CA ILE A 27 -24.52 4.01 -3.66
C ILE A 27 -25.39 2.89 -3.09
N LYS A 28 -25.12 2.44 -1.85
CA LYS A 28 -25.91 1.39 -1.20
C LYS A 28 -27.38 1.80 -1.04
N PHE A 29 -27.64 3.04 -0.63
CA PHE A 29 -29.00 3.57 -0.51
C PHE A 29 -29.72 3.61 -1.86
N SER A 30 -29.04 3.99 -2.95
CA SER A 30 -29.63 3.99 -4.30
C SER A 30 -30.00 2.58 -4.81
N CYS A 31 -29.42 1.52 -4.22
CA CYS A 31 -29.70 0.14 -4.58
C CYS A 31 -30.89 -0.47 -3.80
N THR A 32 -31.44 0.18 -2.77
CA THR A 32 -32.49 -0.43 -1.92
C THR A 32 -33.86 -0.46 -2.59
N SER A 33 -34.22 0.58 -3.35
CA SER A 33 -35.49 0.69 -4.06
C SER A 33 -35.40 1.65 -5.24
N LYS A 34 -36.38 1.57 -6.16
CA LYS A 34 -36.51 2.55 -7.26
C LYS A 34 -36.72 3.97 -6.73
N ALA A 35 -37.50 4.14 -5.66
CA ALA A 35 -37.73 5.46 -5.05
C ALA A 35 -36.43 6.05 -4.47
N CYS A 36 -35.61 5.26 -3.77
CA CYS A 36 -34.31 5.71 -3.25
C CYS A 36 -33.35 6.07 -4.38
N ARG A 37 -33.36 5.28 -5.47
CA ARG A 37 -32.61 5.57 -6.70
C ARG A 37 -32.99 6.92 -7.30
N ASP A 38 -34.28 7.15 -7.49
CA ASP A 38 -34.80 8.40 -8.03
C ASP A 38 -34.45 9.58 -7.10
N VAL A 39 -34.50 9.37 -5.78
CA VAL A 39 -34.11 10.40 -4.80
C VAL A 39 -32.65 10.79 -4.94
N VAL A 40 -31.75 9.80 -5.07
CA VAL A 40 -30.30 10.06 -5.20
C VAL A 40 -29.97 10.69 -6.55
N PHE A 41 -30.45 10.14 -7.66
CA PHE A 41 -29.97 10.56 -8.98
C PHE A 41 -30.73 11.74 -9.57
N LEU A 42 -32.00 11.95 -9.22
CA LEU A 42 -32.78 13.09 -9.76
C LEU A 42 -32.65 14.35 -8.90
N ASN A 43 -32.50 14.21 -7.57
CA ASN A 43 -32.50 15.38 -6.69
C ASN A 43 -31.10 15.85 -6.29
N VAL A 44 -30.07 14.99 -6.33
CA VAL A 44 -28.71 15.46 -6.05
C VAL A 44 -28.20 16.29 -7.23
N PRO A 45 -27.73 17.53 -7.01
CA PRO A 45 -27.25 18.38 -8.08
C PRO A 45 -26.11 17.70 -8.86
N LYS A 46 -26.19 17.74 -10.21
CA LYS A 46 -25.16 17.15 -11.09
C LYS A 46 -23.74 17.64 -10.78
N ALA A 47 -23.60 18.88 -10.28
CA ALA A 47 -22.32 19.44 -9.87
C ALA A 47 -21.60 18.60 -8.79
N ARG A 48 -22.36 17.89 -7.93
CA ARG A 48 -21.78 17.01 -6.91
C ARG A 48 -21.08 15.80 -7.50
N TRP A 49 -21.53 15.31 -8.66
CA TRP A 49 -20.97 14.16 -9.35
C TRP A 49 -19.70 14.50 -10.15
N ARG A 50 -19.24 15.77 -10.15
CA ARG A 50 -17.99 16.15 -10.82
C ARG A 50 -16.76 15.47 -10.23
N ARG A 51 -16.80 15.14 -8.93
CA ARG A 51 -15.70 14.49 -8.20
C ARG A 51 -16.24 13.30 -7.41
N ILE A 52 -15.75 12.12 -7.76
CA ILE A 52 -16.16 10.84 -7.20
C ILE A 52 -14.94 10.22 -6.53
N ASP A 53 -15.00 10.08 -5.21
CA ASP A 53 -13.98 9.38 -4.45
C ASP A 53 -14.60 8.17 -3.76
N LEU A 54 -14.20 6.99 -4.22
CA LEU A 54 -14.59 5.70 -3.68
C LEU A 54 -13.39 4.98 -3.07
N SER A 55 -12.31 5.72 -2.77
CA SER A 55 -11.11 5.15 -2.20
C SER A 55 -11.39 4.39 -0.89
N GLY A 56 -10.75 3.23 -0.74
CA GLY A 56 -10.92 2.35 0.40
C GLY A 56 -12.22 1.53 0.40
N ASN A 57 -13.10 1.70 -0.59
CA ASN A 57 -14.30 0.87 -0.70
C ASN A 57 -13.95 -0.54 -1.20
N SER A 58 -13.55 -1.40 -0.28
CA SER A 58 -13.15 -2.77 -0.61
C SER A 58 -14.30 -3.69 -1.02
N ARG A 59 -15.54 -3.20 -1.07
CA ARG A 59 -16.74 -4.00 -1.34
C ARG A 59 -17.42 -3.65 -2.66
N ILE A 60 -17.05 -2.53 -3.29
CA ILE A 60 -17.65 -2.15 -4.57
C ILE A 60 -17.22 -3.11 -5.68
N THR A 61 -18.20 -3.62 -6.43
CA THR A 61 -17.96 -4.48 -7.60
C THR A 61 -18.08 -3.68 -8.89
N ASP A 62 -17.56 -4.22 -10.01
CA ASP A 62 -17.76 -3.61 -11.33
C ASP A 62 -19.24 -3.38 -11.67
N GLU A 63 -20.12 -4.30 -11.30
CA GLU A 63 -21.56 -4.16 -11.57
C GLU A 63 -22.15 -2.95 -10.84
N GLN A 64 -21.83 -2.79 -9.55
CA GLN A 64 -22.29 -1.67 -8.76
C GLN A 64 -21.72 -0.35 -9.27
N LEU A 65 -20.42 -0.35 -9.62
CA LEU A 65 -19.75 0.82 -10.17
C LEU A 65 -20.36 1.21 -11.53
N ARG A 66 -20.59 0.25 -12.42
CA ARG A 66 -21.19 0.47 -13.74
C ARG A 66 -22.55 1.13 -13.63
N VAL A 67 -23.46 0.51 -12.88
CA VAL A 67 -24.82 1.03 -12.66
C VAL A 67 -24.77 2.43 -12.04
N PHE A 68 -23.86 2.65 -11.08
CA PHE A 68 -23.70 3.97 -10.47
C PHE A 68 -23.24 5.03 -11.50
N LEU A 69 -22.19 4.74 -12.27
CA LEU A 69 -21.63 5.66 -13.27
C LEU A 69 -22.60 5.92 -14.44
N GLU A 70 -23.40 4.93 -14.84
CA GLU A 70 -24.46 5.10 -15.84
C GLU A 70 -25.55 6.06 -15.34
N ASN A 71 -26.02 5.87 -14.10
CA ASN A 71 -27.12 6.68 -13.55
C ASN A 71 -26.75 8.16 -13.37
N ILE A 72 -25.47 8.48 -13.16
CA ILE A 72 -25.00 9.87 -13.02
C ILE A 72 -24.56 10.49 -14.36
N ASP A 73 -24.68 9.76 -15.48
CA ASP A 73 -24.10 10.16 -16.77
C ASP A 73 -22.62 10.57 -16.62
N ALA A 74 -21.83 9.65 -16.07
CA ALA A 74 -20.45 9.92 -15.70
C ALA A 74 -19.59 10.37 -16.88
N ARG A 75 -19.92 9.88 -18.09
CA ARG A 75 -19.25 10.24 -19.35
C ARG A 75 -19.17 11.74 -19.57
N THR A 76 -20.22 12.48 -19.24
CA THR A 76 -20.32 13.94 -19.47
C THR A 76 -20.22 14.77 -18.18
N THR A 77 -20.36 14.13 -17.02
CA THR A 77 -20.46 14.82 -15.73
C THR A 77 -19.21 14.70 -14.86
N THR A 78 -18.58 13.52 -14.84
CA THR A 78 -17.48 13.21 -13.90
C THR A 78 -16.14 13.67 -14.44
N ARG A 79 -15.44 14.52 -13.68
CA ARG A 79 -14.09 15.02 -14.02
C ARG A 79 -12.98 14.32 -13.24
N ILE A 80 -13.27 13.92 -12.01
CA ILE A 80 -12.28 13.29 -11.12
C ILE A 80 -12.88 12.00 -10.58
N LEU A 81 -12.20 10.88 -10.81
CA LEU A 81 -12.56 9.58 -10.26
C LEU A 81 -11.38 8.97 -9.49
N SER A 82 -11.60 8.62 -8.22
CA SER A 82 -10.65 7.88 -7.39
C SER A 82 -11.24 6.54 -6.96
N LEU A 83 -10.57 5.45 -7.33
CA LEU A 83 -10.88 4.07 -6.95
C LEU A 83 -9.74 3.44 -6.14
N VAL A 84 -9.01 4.27 -5.39
CA VAL A 84 -7.80 3.83 -4.70
C VAL A 84 -8.13 2.75 -3.67
N GLY A 85 -7.63 1.52 -3.85
CA GLY A 85 -7.95 0.42 -2.93
C GLY A 85 -9.33 -0.20 -3.09
N CYS A 86 -9.86 -0.22 -4.30
CA CYS A 86 -11.04 -1.00 -4.69
C CYS A 86 -10.64 -2.31 -5.39
N PRO A 87 -10.22 -3.37 -4.67
CA PRO A 87 -9.66 -4.59 -5.25
C PRO A 87 -10.67 -5.44 -6.05
N ASN A 88 -11.97 -5.21 -5.88
CA ASN A 88 -13.03 -5.96 -6.55
C ASN A 88 -13.50 -5.28 -7.84
N VAL A 89 -12.86 -4.18 -8.24
CA VAL A 89 -13.06 -3.53 -9.54
C VAL A 89 -11.99 -4.04 -10.48
N ASN A 90 -12.41 -4.76 -11.51
CA ASN A 90 -11.56 -5.34 -12.54
C ASN A 90 -11.47 -4.46 -13.81
N GLY A 91 -12.28 -3.41 -13.91
CA GLY A 91 -12.22 -2.43 -14.99
C GLY A 91 -13.45 -2.45 -15.91
N THR A 92 -14.26 -3.50 -15.95
CA THR A 92 -15.52 -3.49 -16.72
C THR A 92 -16.53 -2.50 -16.15
N GLY A 93 -16.43 -2.19 -14.85
CA GLY A 93 -17.23 -1.17 -14.18
C GLY A 93 -16.94 0.26 -14.64
N LEU A 94 -15.78 0.48 -15.29
CA LEU A 94 -15.37 1.77 -15.83
C LEU A 94 -15.94 2.04 -17.23
N GLU A 95 -16.58 1.05 -17.86
CA GLU A 95 -17.13 1.15 -19.23
C GLU A 95 -17.99 2.39 -19.47
N PRO A 96 -18.82 2.88 -18.51
CA PRO A 96 -19.60 4.11 -18.71
C PRO A 96 -18.76 5.38 -18.89
N LEU A 97 -17.45 5.34 -18.62
CA LEU A 97 -16.53 6.44 -18.89
C LEU A 97 -15.96 6.42 -20.31
N ARG A 98 -16.22 5.36 -21.09
CA ARG A 98 -15.71 5.24 -22.46
C ARG A 98 -16.15 6.44 -23.29
N GLY A 99 -15.19 7.06 -23.98
CA GLY A 99 -15.40 8.27 -24.78
C GLY A 99 -15.77 9.50 -23.94
N SER A 100 -15.37 9.56 -22.66
CA SER A 100 -15.50 10.77 -21.87
C SER A 100 -14.56 11.86 -22.39
N ILE A 101 -15.13 13.06 -22.57
CA ILE A 101 -14.40 14.27 -22.99
C ILE A 101 -14.19 15.26 -21.85
N VAL A 102 -14.68 14.94 -20.64
CA VAL A 102 -14.61 15.81 -19.46
C VAL A 102 -13.75 15.23 -18.34
N MET A 103 -13.37 13.95 -18.42
CA MET A 103 -12.53 13.31 -17.42
C MET A 103 -11.16 14.00 -17.39
N GLU A 104 -10.75 14.49 -16.23
CA GLU A 104 -9.49 15.21 -16.00
C GLU A 104 -8.49 14.37 -15.20
N ASP A 105 -8.94 13.63 -14.18
CA ASP A 105 -8.09 12.82 -13.29
C ASP A 105 -8.75 11.48 -12.98
N ILE A 106 -8.01 10.39 -13.23
CA ILE A 106 -8.43 9.03 -12.85
C ILE A 106 -7.34 8.34 -12.03
N ASP A 107 -7.69 7.96 -10.81
CA ASP A 107 -6.79 7.28 -9.87
C ASP A 107 -7.27 5.86 -9.60
N LEU A 108 -6.50 4.90 -10.11
CA LEU A 108 -6.78 3.48 -10.12
C LEU A 108 -5.77 2.69 -9.26
N ARG A 109 -5.02 3.37 -8.38
CA ARG A 109 -3.99 2.72 -7.56
C ARG A 109 -4.62 1.74 -6.56
N VAL A 110 -4.17 0.48 -6.54
CA VAL A 110 -4.63 -0.48 -5.52
C VAL A 110 -3.92 -0.21 -4.19
N ARG A 111 -4.69 0.06 -3.11
CA ARG A 111 -4.20 0.24 -1.74
C ARG A 111 -3.85 -1.11 -1.12
N GLY A 112 -2.63 -1.25 -0.62
CA GLY A 112 -2.07 -2.50 -0.07
C GLY A 112 -0.88 -3.01 -0.87
N SER A 113 0.10 -3.64 -0.22
CA SER A 113 1.37 -4.12 -0.79
C SER A 113 1.24 -5.29 -1.76
N LEU A 114 0.04 -5.63 -2.24
CA LEU A 114 -0.14 -6.78 -3.11
C LEU A 114 0.12 -6.36 -4.57
N PRO A 115 1.15 -6.96 -5.21
CA PRO A 115 1.46 -6.68 -6.61
C PRO A 115 0.27 -7.08 -7.50
N LEU A 116 0.10 -6.34 -8.60
CA LEU A 116 -0.70 -6.79 -9.73
C LEU A 116 -0.23 -8.19 -10.14
N VAL A 117 -1.19 -9.10 -10.25
CA VAL A 117 -1.10 -10.51 -10.71
C VAL A 117 0.33 -11.05 -10.92
N GLY A 118 0.88 -11.65 -9.85
CA GLY A 118 1.87 -12.73 -9.89
C GLY A 118 1.33 -13.94 -9.11
N ASP A 119 2.04 -15.08 -9.11
CA ASP A 119 1.54 -16.40 -8.66
C ASP A 119 0.87 -16.47 -7.27
N LEU A 120 1.12 -15.49 -6.39
CA LEU A 120 0.46 -15.38 -5.07
C LEU A 120 -0.96 -14.80 -5.10
N GLY A 121 -1.36 -14.11 -6.19
CA GLY A 121 -2.73 -13.62 -6.40
C GLY A 121 -3.74 -14.71 -6.79
N LYS A 122 -3.26 -15.93 -7.08
CA LYS A 122 -4.08 -17.06 -7.57
C LYS A 122 -5.07 -17.64 -6.54
N LEU A 123 -4.93 -17.32 -5.25
CA LEU A 123 -5.75 -17.90 -4.18
C LEU A 123 -7.11 -17.19 -3.95
N ARG A 124 -7.38 -16.02 -4.54
CA ARG A 124 -8.65 -15.27 -4.36
C ARG A 124 -9.35 -14.84 -5.66
N GLY A 125 -9.04 -15.48 -6.79
CA GLY A 125 -9.54 -15.08 -8.12
C GLY A 125 -8.72 -13.94 -8.74
N PRO A 126 -9.03 -13.49 -9.97
CA PRO A 126 -8.32 -12.41 -10.65
C PRO A 126 -8.64 -11.06 -9.99
N SER A 127 -8.12 -10.84 -8.79
CA SER A 127 -8.21 -9.56 -8.10
C SER A 127 -7.22 -8.59 -8.76
N GLY A 128 -7.74 -7.57 -9.43
CA GLY A 128 -6.91 -6.58 -10.10
C GLY A 128 -7.57 -6.01 -11.34
N LEU A 129 -7.16 -4.80 -11.70
CA LEU A 129 -7.61 -4.14 -12.91
C LEU A 129 -7.05 -4.88 -14.13
N ARG A 130 -7.95 -5.25 -15.04
CA ARG A 130 -7.65 -5.78 -16.35
C ARG A 130 -7.06 -4.67 -17.22
N GLU A 131 -5.79 -4.82 -17.56
CA GLU A 131 -5.04 -3.83 -18.34
C GLU A 131 -5.67 -3.58 -19.70
N ASP A 132 -6.12 -4.64 -20.40
CA ASP A 132 -6.80 -4.56 -21.69
C ASP A 132 -8.07 -3.69 -21.61
N CYS A 133 -8.94 -3.96 -20.64
CA CYS A 133 -10.17 -3.19 -20.43
C CYS A 133 -9.88 -1.71 -20.12
N VAL A 134 -8.98 -1.45 -19.16
CA VAL A 134 -8.65 -0.07 -18.76
C VAL A 134 -7.98 0.68 -19.92
N ALA A 135 -7.06 0.05 -20.64
CA ALA A 135 -6.37 0.66 -21.75
C ALA A 135 -7.32 1.06 -22.89
N GLU A 136 -8.30 0.22 -23.23
CA GLU A 136 -9.33 0.58 -24.21
C GLU A 136 -10.16 1.81 -23.80
N ILE A 137 -10.59 1.83 -22.53
CA ILE A 137 -11.37 2.93 -21.98
C ILE A 137 -10.54 4.23 -22.02
N LEU A 138 -9.28 4.20 -21.56
CA LEU A 138 -8.41 5.37 -21.59
C LEU A 138 -8.10 5.84 -23.01
N ARG A 139 -7.82 4.92 -23.95
CA ARG A 139 -7.61 5.27 -25.37
C ARG A 139 -8.82 5.97 -25.96
N SER A 140 -10.03 5.57 -25.58
CA SER A 140 -11.26 6.21 -26.07
C SER A 140 -11.44 7.65 -25.58
N MET A 141 -10.72 8.08 -24.54
CA MET A 141 -10.74 9.46 -24.02
C MET A 141 -9.69 10.36 -24.70
N LEU A 142 -8.76 9.76 -25.46
CA LEU A 142 -7.76 10.51 -26.20
C LEU A 142 -8.39 11.14 -27.47
N PRO A 143 -7.90 12.31 -27.89
CA PRO A 143 -8.41 12.99 -29.08
C PRO A 143 -8.18 12.12 -30.33
N ILE A 144 -9.18 12.07 -31.21
CA ILE A 144 -9.08 11.34 -32.49
C ILE A 144 -8.32 12.18 -33.51
N LEU A 145 -8.49 13.51 -33.46
CA LEU A 145 -7.91 14.45 -34.41
C LEU A 145 -6.87 15.36 -33.76
N PRO A 146 -5.78 15.70 -34.48
CA PRO A 146 -4.82 16.68 -34.01
C PRO A 146 -5.52 18.04 -33.76
N GLY A 147 -5.25 18.64 -32.60
CA GLY A 147 -5.80 19.93 -32.19
C GLY A 147 -7.07 19.86 -31.33
N GLN A 148 -7.65 18.69 -31.09
CA GLN A 148 -8.74 18.56 -30.11
C GLN A 148 -8.19 18.66 -28.67
N PRO A 149 -8.84 19.43 -27.79
CA PRO A 149 -8.42 19.55 -26.39
C PRO A 149 -8.59 18.22 -25.67
N VAL A 150 -7.56 17.81 -24.93
CA VAL A 150 -7.58 16.62 -24.07
C VAL A 150 -7.96 17.06 -22.67
N ALA A 151 -9.08 16.58 -22.15
CA ALA A 151 -9.45 16.85 -20.76
C ALA A 151 -8.59 16.03 -19.79
N LEU A 152 -8.25 14.78 -20.16
CA LEU A 152 -7.52 13.85 -19.30
C LEU A 152 -6.09 14.33 -19.08
N ARG A 153 -5.79 14.75 -17.85
CA ARG A 153 -4.51 15.30 -17.42
C ARG A 153 -3.69 14.31 -16.61
N ARG A 154 -4.36 13.49 -15.80
CA ARG A 154 -3.71 12.56 -14.88
C ARG A 154 -4.36 11.18 -14.93
N VAL A 155 -3.50 10.18 -15.04
CA VAL A 155 -3.86 8.76 -14.90
C VAL A 155 -2.88 8.16 -13.91
N ALA A 156 -3.35 7.78 -12.74
CA ALA A 156 -2.53 7.11 -11.73
C ALA A 156 -2.88 5.63 -11.68
N ILE A 157 -1.99 4.78 -12.18
CA ILE A 157 -2.09 3.32 -12.11
C ILE A 157 -0.87 2.82 -11.36
N ARG A 158 -1.03 1.95 -10.35
CA ARG A 158 0.16 1.43 -9.66
C ARG A 158 0.90 0.47 -10.61
N PRO A 159 2.23 0.61 -10.79
CA PRO A 159 2.99 -0.32 -11.63
C PRO A 159 2.85 -1.75 -11.11
N ALA A 160 2.68 -2.71 -12.03
CA ALA A 160 2.83 -4.11 -11.69
C ALA A 160 4.31 -4.33 -11.39
N ILE A 161 4.68 -4.47 -10.12
CA ILE A 161 6.03 -4.92 -9.78
C ILE A 161 6.13 -6.35 -10.31
N ARG A 162 6.77 -6.54 -11.47
CA ARG A 162 7.12 -7.87 -11.97
C ARG A 162 8.16 -8.45 -11.00
N PRO A 163 7.86 -9.54 -10.27
CA PRO A 163 8.78 -10.07 -9.26
C PRO A 163 10.12 -10.56 -9.85
N HIS A 164 10.17 -10.87 -11.14
CA HIS A 164 11.28 -11.60 -11.76
C HIS A 164 12.50 -10.78 -12.18
N LEU A 165 12.54 -9.47 -11.95
CA LEU A 165 13.71 -8.64 -12.34
C LEU A 165 14.74 -8.40 -11.21
N PHE A 166 14.46 -8.83 -9.97
CA PHE A 166 15.38 -8.60 -8.84
C PHE A 166 16.34 -9.76 -8.53
N ASP A 167 16.18 -10.94 -9.14
CA ASP A 167 16.98 -12.12 -8.77
C ASP A 167 18.39 -12.19 -9.41
N ASN A 168 18.72 -11.35 -10.40
CA ASN A 168 19.98 -11.51 -11.15
C ASN A 168 21.01 -10.37 -11.04
N ALA A 169 20.78 -9.32 -10.24
CA ALA A 169 21.65 -8.13 -10.25
C ALA A 169 22.52 -7.92 -9.00
N VAL A 170 22.64 -8.89 -8.09
CA VAL A 170 23.62 -8.82 -6.98
C VAL A 170 24.52 -10.04 -6.98
N ARG A 171 25.45 -10.08 -7.95
CA ARG A 171 26.70 -10.85 -7.78
C ARG A 171 27.69 -9.95 -7.04
N PRO A 172 28.28 -10.38 -5.91
CA PRO A 172 29.39 -9.66 -5.31
C PRO A 172 30.58 -9.72 -6.26
N LEU A 173 31.02 -8.56 -6.74
CA LEU A 173 32.35 -8.39 -7.32
C LEU A 173 33.37 -8.57 -6.19
N HIS A 174 33.86 -9.80 -6.02
CA HIS A 174 35.15 -10.04 -5.38
C HIS A 174 36.23 -9.46 -6.32
N MET A 175 36.70 -8.25 -6.03
CA MET A 175 37.93 -7.75 -6.61
C MET A 175 39.12 -8.39 -5.88
N PHE A 176 39.94 -9.09 -6.65
CA PHE A 176 41.32 -9.37 -6.34
C PHE A 176 42.10 -8.06 -6.23
N LEU A 177 42.77 -7.85 -5.11
CA LEU A 177 44.08 -7.20 -5.07
C LEU A 177 44.93 -8.06 -4.15
N GLY A 178 45.84 -8.83 -4.74
CA GLY A 178 47.07 -9.20 -4.06
C GLY A 178 47.94 -7.96 -3.95
N ASP A 179 48.60 -7.79 -2.82
CA ASP A 179 50.05 -7.78 -2.82
C ASP A 179 50.59 -8.10 -1.43
N GLU A 180 51.75 -8.75 -1.49
CA GLU A 180 52.59 -9.28 -0.44
C GLU A 180 52.93 -8.23 0.63
N LEU A 181 52.95 -8.65 1.90
CA LEU A 181 54.01 -8.23 2.82
C LEU A 181 54.20 -9.29 3.93
N GLN A 182 55.48 -9.61 4.10
CA GLN A 182 56.10 -10.64 4.90
C GLN A 182 55.98 -10.42 6.41
N GLU A 183 55.98 -11.55 7.13
CA GLU A 183 56.52 -11.82 8.47
C GLU A 183 56.68 -10.68 9.50
N GLN A 184 56.13 -10.88 10.71
CA GLN A 184 56.89 -11.24 11.92
C GLN A 184 55.99 -11.28 13.17
N ARG A 185 56.03 -12.41 13.90
CA ARG A 185 55.66 -12.49 15.34
C ARG A 185 56.83 -11.95 16.18
N PRO A 186 56.60 -11.27 17.32
CA PRO A 186 56.66 -11.97 18.64
C PRO A 186 55.78 -11.28 19.73
N PRO A 187 56.05 -11.44 21.05
CA PRO A 187 55.47 -12.47 21.91
C PRO A 187 54.50 -11.93 22.99
N SER A 188 53.84 -12.89 23.63
CA SER A 188 53.02 -12.82 24.85
C SER A 188 53.43 -11.80 25.91
N HIS A 189 52.46 -11.04 26.41
CA HIS A 189 52.45 -10.55 27.79
C HIS A 189 51.03 -10.48 28.37
N ASP A 190 50.88 -11.11 29.53
CA ASP A 190 49.70 -11.18 30.38
C ASP A 190 49.23 -9.81 30.89
N THR A 191 47.92 -9.58 30.85
CA THR A 191 47.17 -8.83 31.89
C THR A 191 45.69 -9.24 31.86
N PRO A 192 45.01 -9.31 33.02
CA PRO A 192 43.66 -9.84 33.12
C PRO A 192 42.62 -8.79 32.72
N ARG A 193 41.91 -9.02 31.61
CA ARG A 193 40.69 -8.29 31.31
C ARG A 193 39.52 -8.91 32.07
N HIS A 194 38.90 -8.14 32.95
CA HIS A 194 37.55 -8.39 33.44
C HIS A 194 36.59 -8.49 32.25
N LEU A 195 36.21 -9.73 31.91
CA LEU A 195 35.07 -10.00 31.04
C LEU A 195 33.80 -9.82 31.87
N TYR A 196 33.12 -8.70 31.67
CA TYR A 196 31.68 -8.63 31.95
C TYR A 196 30.98 -9.62 31.00
N TYR A 197 30.50 -10.74 31.55
CA TYR A 197 29.47 -11.54 30.91
C TYR A 197 28.15 -10.76 31.00
N GLY A 198 27.85 -9.96 29.97
CA GLY A 198 26.49 -9.49 29.73
C GLY A 198 25.61 -10.67 29.26
N PRO A 199 24.31 -10.69 29.59
CA PRO A 199 23.44 -11.80 29.25
C PRO A 199 23.35 -11.98 27.73
N ALA A 200 23.45 -13.24 27.31
CA ALA A 200 23.41 -13.67 25.92
C ALA A 200 22.25 -13.04 25.16
N ILE A 201 22.57 -12.14 24.22
CA ILE A 201 21.62 -11.62 23.24
C ILE A 201 21.22 -12.81 22.35
N CYS A 202 19.96 -13.25 22.50
CA CYS A 202 19.37 -14.29 21.66
C CYS A 202 19.52 -13.91 20.19
N ARG A 203 20.04 -14.83 19.38
CA ARG A 203 20.13 -14.68 17.92
C ARG A 203 18.75 -14.39 17.35
N PHE A 204 18.61 -13.24 16.71
CA PHE A 204 17.40 -12.82 15.99
C PHE A 204 17.00 -13.87 14.95
N LEU A 205 15.78 -14.41 15.13
CA LEU A 205 15.12 -15.30 14.20
C LEU A 205 14.78 -14.56 12.89
N ARG A 206 15.35 -15.03 11.77
CA ARG A 206 14.79 -14.78 10.43
C ARG A 206 13.62 -15.73 10.20
N LEU A 207 12.41 -15.38 10.64
CA LEU A 207 11.21 -16.16 10.31
C LEU A 207 9.97 -15.26 10.27
N HIS A 208 9.52 -14.85 9.07
CA HIS A 208 8.29 -15.39 8.45
C HIS A 208 7.73 -14.56 7.29
N ASP A 209 7.29 -15.29 6.25
CA ASP A 209 5.96 -15.08 5.64
C ASP A 209 5.30 -16.40 5.15
N SER A 210 6.00 -17.55 5.19
CA SER A 210 5.48 -18.82 4.62
C SER A 210 4.73 -19.78 5.57
N PHE A 211 4.55 -19.52 6.88
CA PHE A 211 3.82 -20.43 7.78
C PHE A 211 2.60 -19.79 8.43
N ARG A 212 1.56 -19.57 7.64
CA ARG A 212 0.21 -19.37 8.20
C ARG A 212 -0.80 -20.38 7.68
N LYS A 213 -0.34 -21.57 7.31
CA LYS A 213 -1.20 -22.73 7.03
C LYS A 213 -0.95 -23.80 8.09
N SER A 214 -1.99 -24.03 8.89
CA SER A 214 -2.25 -25.25 9.66
C SER A 214 -1.03 -25.89 10.34
N LEU A 215 -0.66 -25.36 11.51
CA LEU A 215 0.11 -26.16 12.46
C LEU A 215 -0.85 -27.22 13.03
N SER A 216 -0.56 -28.48 12.70
CA SER A 216 -1.11 -29.64 13.39
C SER A 216 -0.64 -29.62 14.86
N PRO A 217 -1.43 -30.09 15.84
CA PRO A 217 -0.99 -30.29 17.22
C PRO A 217 0.30 -31.12 17.37
N SER A 218 0.73 -31.81 16.32
CA SER A 218 1.95 -32.62 16.27
C SER A 218 3.23 -31.90 15.79
N ASP A 219 3.25 -30.56 15.66
CA ASP A 219 4.50 -29.83 15.37
C ASP A 219 5.39 -29.79 16.63
N PRO A 220 6.66 -30.22 16.58
CA PRO A 220 7.57 -30.28 17.73
C PRO A 220 7.91 -28.91 18.36
N ARG A 221 7.39 -27.81 17.80
CA ARG A 221 7.46 -26.46 18.37
C ARG A 221 6.23 -26.08 19.21
N TYR A 222 5.25 -26.98 19.32
CA TYR A 222 4.10 -26.84 20.19
C TYR A 222 4.43 -27.42 21.57
N CYS A 223 4.33 -26.59 22.61
CA CYS A 223 4.65 -26.97 23.98
C CYS A 223 3.42 -27.63 24.63
N ASP A 224 3.36 -28.97 24.66
CA ASP A 224 2.09 -29.70 24.86
C ASP A 224 1.56 -29.81 26.32
N ASP A 225 2.30 -29.41 27.37
CA ASP A 225 1.88 -29.76 28.75
C ASP A 225 1.92 -28.62 29.79
N GLY A 226 1.42 -27.42 29.50
CA GLY A 226 1.31 -26.38 30.55
C GLY A 226 0.37 -25.23 30.23
N PRO A 227 -0.02 -24.40 31.22
CA PRO A 227 -1.08 -23.41 31.08
C PRO A 227 -0.82 -22.45 29.91
N ASP A 228 -1.86 -22.20 29.12
CA ASP A 228 -1.87 -21.43 27.85
C ASP A 228 -1.59 -19.92 27.99
N SER A 229 -0.97 -19.49 29.10
CA SER A 229 -0.80 -18.07 29.42
C SER A 229 0.61 -17.58 29.13
N CYS A 230 0.70 -16.36 28.58
CA CYS A 230 1.97 -15.68 28.37
C CYS A 230 2.68 -15.40 29.71
N SER A 231 3.94 -15.81 29.85
CA SER A 231 4.80 -15.59 31.02
C SER A 231 5.02 -14.11 31.37
N LEU A 232 4.79 -13.18 30.43
CA LEU A 232 4.99 -11.75 30.66
C LEU A 232 3.69 -11.03 31.06
N CYS A 233 2.57 -11.31 30.38
CA CYS A 233 1.32 -10.58 30.57
C CYS A 233 0.17 -11.41 31.15
N GLY A 234 0.35 -12.72 31.34
CA GLY A 234 -0.65 -13.64 31.90
C GLY A 234 -1.86 -13.91 30.98
N VAL A 235 -1.91 -13.33 29.78
CA VAL A 235 -3.03 -13.53 28.84
C VAL A 235 -2.98 -14.94 28.28
N ALA A 236 -4.10 -15.66 28.38
CA ALA A 236 -4.32 -16.96 27.76
C ALA A 236 -4.48 -16.82 26.23
N GLY A 237 -3.77 -17.63 25.43
CA GLY A 237 -3.87 -17.60 23.97
C GLY A 237 -2.64 -18.16 23.25
N ALA A 238 -2.55 -18.00 21.92
CA ALA A 238 -1.45 -18.53 21.12
C ALA A 238 -0.09 -17.96 21.57
N VAL A 239 0.70 -18.79 22.24
CA VAL A 239 2.03 -18.49 22.75
C VAL A 239 3.07 -19.04 21.77
N LEU A 240 4.06 -18.23 21.39
CA LEU A 240 5.24 -18.69 20.66
C LEU A 240 6.23 -19.28 21.67
N CYS A 241 6.56 -20.56 21.53
CA CYS A 241 7.67 -21.21 22.25
C CYS A 241 8.93 -21.12 21.38
N ASP A 242 10.01 -20.56 21.93
CA ASP A 242 11.35 -20.70 21.36
C ASP A 242 12.16 -21.64 22.25
N SER A 243 12.78 -22.69 21.69
CA SER A 243 13.57 -23.66 22.44
C SER A 243 14.84 -23.04 23.05
N SER A 244 15.28 -21.88 22.58
CA SER A 244 16.38 -21.11 23.19
C SER A 244 15.97 -20.21 24.36
N CYS A 245 14.67 -19.89 24.50
CA CYS A 245 14.18 -18.97 25.52
C CYS A 245 13.31 -19.73 26.51
N ASN A 246 13.70 -19.79 27.78
CA ASN A 246 13.02 -20.58 28.81
C ASN A 246 11.64 -20.00 29.25
N GLY A 247 10.89 -19.38 28.33
CA GLY A 247 9.65 -18.66 28.60
C GLY A 247 8.66 -18.70 27.43
N ARG A 248 7.36 -18.59 27.77
CA ARG A 248 6.23 -18.66 26.86
C ARG A 248 5.70 -17.24 26.62
N PHE A 249 5.83 -16.67 25.42
CA PHE A 249 5.38 -15.30 25.14
C PHE A 249 4.27 -15.23 24.08
N CYS A 250 3.22 -14.43 24.31
CA CYS A 250 2.26 -14.11 23.24
C CYS A 250 2.95 -13.26 22.17
N THR A 251 2.42 -13.23 20.94
CA THR A 251 3.03 -12.47 19.82
C THR A 251 3.32 -11.01 20.18
N ALA A 252 2.49 -10.38 21.01
CA ALA A 252 2.70 -8.99 21.45
C ALA A 252 3.85 -8.83 22.46
N CYS A 253 4.05 -9.81 23.34
CA CYS A 253 5.12 -9.79 24.36
C CYS A 253 6.43 -10.38 23.87
N ALA A 254 6.40 -11.19 22.80
CA ALA A 254 7.58 -11.71 22.12
C ALA A 254 8.29 -10.64 21.28
N LEU A 255 7.64 -9.51 21.01
CA LEU A 255 8.26 -8.37 20.34
C LEU A 255 9.16 -7.62 21.34
N PRO A 256 10.39 -7.27 20.96
CA PRO A 256 11.23 -6.42 21.80
C PRO A 256 10.50 -5.10 22.11
N GLN A 257 10.54 -4.68 23.38
CA GLN A 257 9.82 -3.48 23.84
C GLN A 257 10.30 -2.24 23.08
N ASP A 258 11.60 -2.14 22.85
CA ASP A 258 12.26 -1.10 22.09
C ASP A 258 12.96 -1.71 20.88
N CYS A 259 12.80 -1.11 19.70
CA CYS A 259 13.58 -1.49 18.54
C CYS A 259 15.01 -0.95 18.72
N PRO A 260 16.05 -1.81 18.78
CA PRO A 260 17.44 -1.37 19.02
C PRO A 260 18.02 -0.50 17.90
N GLU A 261 17.29 -0.36 16.79
CA GLU A 261 17.76 0.24 15.55
C GLU A 261 17.06 1.55 15.21
N CYS A 262 15.91 1.83 15.83
CA CYS A 262 15.20 3.09 15.62
C CYS A 262 14.68 3.73 16.91
N ASP A 263 15.05 3.19 18.09
CA ASP A 263 14.70 3.67 19.43
C ASP A 263 13.20 3.87 19.70
N LYS A 264 12.33 3.36 18.82
CA LYS A 264 10.88 3.44 18.94
C LYS A 264 10.29 2.14 19.48
N ARG A 265 9.32 2.28 20.38
CA ARG A 265 8.61 1.17 21.02
C ARG A 265 7.74 0.41 20.01
N LYS A 266 7.77 -0.93 20.07
CA LYS A 266 6.86 -1.84 19.34
C LYS A 266 6.92 -1.78 17.79
N CYS A 267 8.11 -1.66 17.16
CA CYS A 267 8.22 -1.85 15.69
C CYS A 267 7.96 -3.33 15.35
N GLN A 268 6.78 -3.63 14.79
CA GLN A 268 6.38 -4.99 14.41
C GLN A 268 7.14 -5.53 13.17
N TRP A 269 7.79 -4.67 12.37
CA TRP A 269 8.35 -5.02 11.04
C TRP A 269 9.82 -4.61 10.91
N CYS A 270 10.70 -5.23 11.70
CA CYS A 270 12.16 -5.00 11.63
C CYS A 270 12.88 -5.86 10.58
N SER A 271 12.18 -6.61 9.73
CA SER A 271 12.80 -7.50 8.75
C SER A 271 13.58 -6.76 7.66
N THR A 272 13.22 -5.50 7.39
CA THR A 272 13.91 -4.64 6.44
C THR A 272 14.27 -3.32 7.11
N ILE A 273 15.55 -3.17 7.44
CA ILE A 273 16.13 -1.93 7.94
C ILE A 273 16.90 -1.29 6.80
N VAL A 274 16.56 -0.04 6.50
CA VAL A 274 17.18 0.75 5.45
C VAL A 274 17.83 1.97 6.05
N MET A 275 18.95 2.41 5.49
CA MET A 275 19.66 3.61 5.91
C MET A 275 19.20 4.79 5.04
N CYS A 276 18.72 5.86 5.66
CA CYS A 276 18.35 7.07 4.94
C CYS A 276 19.59 7.73 4.35
N ALA A 277 19.59 7.95 3.03
CA ALA A 277 20.73 8.57 2.35
C ALA A 277 20.96 10.04 2.71
N SER A 278 19.96 10.74 3.26
CA SER A 278 20.09 12.15 3.66
C SER A 278 20.61 12.33 5.09
N CYS A 279 20.08 11.59 6.06
CA CYS A 279 20.40 11.80 7.48
C CYS A 279 21.15 10.64 8.14
N GLY A 280 21.42 9.54 7.42
CA GLY A 280 22.09 8.35 7.94
C GLY A 280 21.26 7.54 8.95
N LYS A 281 20.07 8.00 9.35
CA LYS A 281 19.21 7.27 10.29
C LYS A 281 18.72 5.96 9.67
N ARG A 282 18.70 4.91 10.49
CA ARG A 282 18.10 3.62 10.15
C ARG A 282 16.58 3.72 10.29
N SER A 283 15.83 3.11 9.37
CA SER A 283 14.37 3.09 9.39
C SER A 283 13.87 1.67 9.13
N CYS A 284 12.98 1.18 10.01
CA CYS A 284 12.26 -0.08 9.78
C CYS A 284 11.03 0.18 8.89
N ALA A 285 10.51 -0.85 8.23
CA ALA A 285 9.32 -0.75 7.37
C ALA A 285 8.10 -0.16 8.11
N SER A 286 7.96 -0.39 9.43
CA SER A 286 6.86 0.18 10.22
C SER A 286 6.92 1.70 10.38
N HIS A 287 8.08 2.33 10.20
CA HIS A 287 8.25 3.78 10.33
C HIS A 287 8.22 4.52 9.00
N GLY A 288 7.98 3.80 7.90
CA GLY A 288 7.89 4.39 6.57
C GLY A 288 9.25 4.83 6.03
N TYR A 289 9.54 4.35 4.83
CA TYR A 289 10.60 4.90 4.01
C TYR A 289 10.11 4.89 2.56
N GLU A 290 10.61 5.82 1.77
CA GLU A 290 10.35 5.86 0.33
C GLU A 290 11.67 5.82 -0.43
N GLY A 291 11.68 5.10 -1.55
CA GLY A 291 12.84 4.97 -2.42
C GLY A 291 12.65 5.78 -3.70
N CYS A 292 13.73 6.38 -4.20
CA CYS A 292 13.77 6.92 -5.55
C CYS A 292 13.60 5.77 -6.56
N GLY A 293 12.61 5.85 -7.44
CA GLY A 293 12.37 4.85 -8.48
C GLY A 293 13.50 4.75 -9.51
N GLY A 294 14.22 5.85 -9.76
CA GLY A 294 15.38 5.88 -10.65
C GLY A 294 16.63 5.17 -10.14
N CYS A 295 17.13 5.53 -8.95
CA CYS A 295 18.40 5.00 -8.41
C CYS A 295 18.26 4.04 -7.22
N GLY A 296 17.05 3.81 -6.73
CA GLY A 296 16.78 2.95 -5.57
C GLY A 296 17.23 3.54 -4.22
N VAL A 297 17.76 4.78 -4.19
CA VAL A 297 18.19 5.44 -2.96
C VAL A 297 16.99 5.69 -2.04
N ILE A 298 17.14 5.37 -0.75
CA ILE A 298 16.04 5.36 0.21
C ILE A 298 16.12 6.54 1.18
N PHE A 299 14.97 7.15 1.46
CA PHE A 299 14.81 8.26 2.41
C PHE A 299 13.82 7.88 3.51
N CYS A 300 14.10 8.28 4.75
CA CYS A 300 13.15 8.11 5.85
C CYS A 300 11.94 9.05 5.68
N GLN A 301 10.88 8.80 6.44
CA GLN A 301 9.66 9.60 6.42
C GLN A 301 9.89 11.10 6.64
N ASP A 302 10.90 11.51 7.43
CA ASP A 302 11.19 12.94 7.65
C ASP A 302 11.96 13.57 6.49
N CYS A 303 12.77 12.80 5.76
CA CYS A 303 13.62 13.33 4.70
C CYS A 303 13.03 13.18 3.29
N HIS A 304 12.05 12.28 3.07
CA HIS A 304 11.54 12.04 1.72
C HIS A 304 10.87 13.28 1.12
N VAL A 305 10.15 14.08 1.92
CA VAL A 305 9.43 15.27 1.47
C VAL A 305 10.36 16.31 0.82
N ASP A 306 11.60 16.43 1.32
CA ASP A 306 12.58 17.42 0.83
C ASP A 306 13.50 16.87 -0.27
N LYS A 307 13.48 15.55 -0.51
CA LYS A 307 14.49 14.86 -1.34
C LYS A 307 13.91 14.08 -2.49
N LEU A 308 12.61 13.83 -2.48
CA LEU A 308 11.90 13.11 -3.51
C LEU A 308 10.77 13.98 -4.05
N ASP A 309 10.79 14.18 -5.36
CA ASP A 309 9.71 14.80 -6.11
C ASP A 309 8.94 13.72 -6.87
N PHE A 310 7.62 13.85 -6.95
CA PHE A 310 6.80 12.90 -7.69
C PHE A 310 6.88 13.19 -9.19
N SER A 311 7.59 12.34 -9.94
CA SER A 311 7.69 12.45 -11.39
C SER A 311 6.43 11.89 -12.04
N ILE A 312 5.61 12.78 -12.62
CA ILE A 312 4.38 12.40 -13.34
C ILE A 312 4.69 11.46 -14.52
N VAL A 313 5.80 11.68 -15.23
CA VAL A 313 6.19 10.92 -16.42
C VAL A 313 6.51 9.46 -16.07
N ARG A 314 7.17 9.24 -14.93
CA ARG A 314 7.56 7.90 -14.47
C ARG A 314 6.55 7.30 -13.47
N ASN A 315 5.62 8.12 -12.98
CA ASN A 315 4.62 7.76 -11.98
C ASN A 315 5.26 7.11 -10.72
N GLU A 316 6.38 7.70 -10.30
CA GLU A 316 7.18 7.28 -9.15
C GLU A 316 7.89 8.50 -8.53
N TYR A 317 8.32 8.38 -7.28
CA TYR A 317 9.14 9.39 -6.63
C TYR A 317 10.58 9.32 -7.14
N CYS A 318 11.15 10.46 -7.53
CA CYS A 318 12.51 10.59 -8.04
C CYS A 318 13.30 11.56 -7.17
N CYS A 319 14.57 11.26 -6.91
CA CYS A 319 15.46 12.26 -6.35
C CYS A 319 15.93 13.23 -7.44
N SER A 320 16.43 14.40 -7.04
CA SER A 320 16.91 15.45 -7.96
C SER A 320 18.03 15.01 -8.91
N GLN A 321 18.75 13.93 -8.60
CA GLN A 321 19.77 13.36 -9.49
C GLN A 321 19.17 12.45 -10.58
N CYS A 322 17.97 11.92 -10.36
CA CYS A 322 17.27 11.04 -11.29
C CYS A 322 16.19 11.75 -12.09
N GLU A 323 15.82 12.98 -11.70
CA GLU A 323 14.95 13.81 -12.51
C GLU A 323 15.63 14.21 -13.83
N PRO A 324 14.97 14.02 -14.98
CA PRO A 324 15.53 14.47 -16.25
C PRO A 324 15.62 16.01 -16.25
N PRO A 325 16.70 16.59 -16.80
CA PRO A 325 16.99 18.04 -16.75
C PRO A 325 15.99 18.95 -17.50
N TYR A 326 14.87 18.44 -17.99
CA TYR A 326 14.04 19.10 -19.00
C TYR A 326 12.85 19.94 -18.50
N TRP A 327 12.72 20.19 -17.19
CA TRP A 327 11.58 20.96 -16.66
C TRP A 327 11.95 22.16 -15.78
N GLY A 328 13.23 22.56 -15.77
CA GLY A 328 13.73 23.78 -15.11
C GLY A 328 13.59 25.07 -15.94
N GLY A 329 12.76 25.09 -16.98
CA GLY A 329 12.40 26.32 -17.67
C GLY A 329 11.49 27.14 -16.78
N ASN A 330 12.05 28.11 -16.04
CA ASN A 330 11.32 29.13 -15.29
C ASN A 330 10.18 29.70 -16.15
N ILE A 331 8.94 29.29 -15.86
CA ILE A 331 7.78 30.10 -16.17
C ILE A 331 7.69 31.11 -15.02
N ARG A 332 8.33 32.26 -15.22
CA ARG A 332 7.98 33.51 -14.51
C ARG A 332 7.03 34.30 -15.38
#